data_AF-A0A972FA34-F1
#
_entry.id   AF-A0A972FA34-F1
#
_cell.length_a   1.000
_cell.length_b   1.000
_cell.length_c   1.000
_cell.angle_alpha   90.00
_cell.angle_beta   90.00
_cell.angle_gamma   90.00
#
_symmetry.space_group_name_H-M   'P 1'
#
loop_
_entity.id
_entity.type
_entity.pdbx_description
1 polymer ?
#
loop_
_entity_poly.entity_id
_entity_poly.type
_entity_poly.pdbx_seq_one_letter_code
_entity_poly.pdbx_strand_id
1 'polypeptide(L)'
;SSTHDKVEVGWGKVPEDLMEIITCPTGVARVVYQGELKPGKYLRATLPLPVGGLQGNVRLKATFCYASPTDPQDAVAYTRAGLEIVFRPSDKKVKEGKANAETKGFFDMKKYATEEERRSDMGKWETVLHGNKSMRGSSLDNPVFDIHYNAREAGGPTTSAEKIRYALIITVEAPKHADLYNDILRAFAKTLVPIQPKVTLPVRV
;
A
#
# COMPACT_ATOMS: atom_id res chain seq x y z
N SER A 1 -19.34 12.43 4.19
CA SER A 1 -20.61 11.69 4.07
C SER A 1 -20.71 11.20 2.65
N SER A 2 -20.72 9.89 2.42
CA SER A 2 -20.86 9.32 1.08
C SER A 2 -21.70 8.05 1.21
N THR A 3 -23.01 8.19 1.03
CA THR A 3 -24.02 7.12 1.11
C THR A 3 -24.23 6.39 -0.22
N HIS A 4 -23.48 6.74 -1.27
CA HIS A 4 -23.60 6.18 -2.61
C HIS A 4 -22.46 5.20 -2.89
N ASP A 5 -22.73 4.18 -3.72
CA ASP A 5 -21.69 3.25 -4.16
C ASP A 5 -20.67 3.98 -5.04
N LYS A 6 -19.38 3.76 -4.76
CA LYS A 6 -18.27 4.38 -5.50
C LYS A 6 -18.25 3.99 -6.97
N VAL A 7 -18.86 2.86 -7.31
CA VAL A 7 -19.03 2.43 -8.71
C VAL A 7 -19.93 3.41 -9.48
N GLU A 8 -20.92 4.01 -8.81
CA GLU A 8 -21.91 4.88 -9.44
C GLU A 8 -21.47 6.35 -9.49
N VAL A 9 -20.80 6.83 -8.44
CA VAL A 9 -20.44 8.26 -8.28
C VAL A 9 -18.95 8.54 -8.47
N GLY A 10 -18.16 7.51 -8.77
CA GLY A 10 -16.71 7.58 -8.85
C GLY A 10 -16.05 7.87 -7.50
N TRP A 11 -14.79 8.30 -7.56
CA TRP A 11 -13.95 8.55 -6.37
C TRP A 11 -14.17 9.93 -5.73
N GLY A 12 -15.01 10.76 -6.35
CA GLY A 12 -15.31 12.11 -5.89
C GLY A 12 -14.21 13.14 -6.19
N LYS A 13 -14.44 14.36 -5.72
CA LYS A 13 -13.48 15.47 -5.78
C LYS A 13 -12.39 15.26 -4.72
N VAL A 14 -11.14 15.59 -5.07
CA VAL A 14 -10.04 15.67 -4.09
C VAL A 14 -10.42 16.64 -2.97
N PRO A 15 -10.10 16.35 -1.69
CA PRO A 15 -10.36 17.28 -0.59
C PRO A 15 -9.88 18.70 -0.92
N GLU A 16 -10.73 19.68 -0.67
CA GLU A 16 -10.39 21.10 -0.90
C GLU A 16 -9.38 21.61 0.12
N ASP A 17 -9.43 21.08 1.34
CA ASP A 17 -8.47 21.39 2.39
C ASP A 17 -7.24 20.48 2.30
N LEU A 18 -6.12 21.07 1.92
CA LEU A 18 -4.82 20.39 1.86
C LEU A 18 -4.42 19.82 3.23
N MET A 19 -4.86 20.43 4.34
CA MET A 19 -4.56 19.98 5.69
C MET A 19 -5.08 18.57 5.95
N GLU A 20 -6.21 18.17 5.37
CA GLU A 20 -6.74 16.80 5.51
C GLU A 20 -5.81 15.74 4.90
N ILE A 21 -5.00 16.14 3.92
CA ILE A 21 -4.05 15.28 3.22
C ILE A 21 -2.73 15.20 3.99
N ILE A 22 -2.22 16.34 4.46
CA ILE A 22 -0.90 16.42 5.12
C ILE A 22 -0.96 16.16 6.63
N THR A 23 -2.13 16.26 7.27
CA THR A 23 -2.29 15.98 8.71
C THR A 23 -2.94 14.63 8.97
N CYS A 24 -2.56 14.02 10.09
CA CYS A 24 -3.15 12.78 10.57
C CYS A 24 -4.12 13.08 11.72
N PRO A 25 -5.41 12.70 11.61
CA PRO A 25 -6.34 12.79 12.72
C PRO A 25 -5.92 11.91 13.91
N THR A 26 -6.54 12.16 15.07
CA THR A 26 -6.37 11.33 16.28
C THR A 26 -6.59 9.84 15.98
N GLY A 27 -5.67 9.00 16.42
CA GLY A 27 -5.72 7.56 16.16
C GLY A 27 -5.48 7.13 14.72
N VAL A 28 -4.99 8.04 13.87
CA VAL A 28 -4.61 7.74 12.48
C VAL A 28 -3.13 8.04 12.29
N ALA A 29 -2.44 7.17 11.55
CA ALA A 29 -1.08 7.43 11.09
C ALA A 29 -0.97 7.06 9.62
N ARG A 30 -0.32 7.92 8.83
CA ARG A 30 -0.05 7.70 7.41
C ARG A 30 1.45 7.62 7.18
N VAL A 31 1.88 6.59 6.46
CA VAL A 31 3.27 6.31 6.16
C VAL A 31 3.41 6.23 4.65
N VAL A 32 4.37 6.97 4.11
CA VAL A 32 4.65 7.01 2.68
C VAL A 32 6.01 6.38 2.44
N TYR A 33 6.01 5.30 1.66
CA TYR A 33 7.21 4.70 1.09
C TYR A 33 7.33 5.17 -0.35
N GLN A 34 8.52 5.62 -0.75
CA GLN A 34 8.83 5.99 -2.12
C GLN A 34 10.20 5.41 -2.48
N GLY A 35 10.33 4.89 -3.70
CA GLY A 35 11.61 4.38 -4.17
C GLY A 35 11.56 3.77 -5.56
N GLU A 36 12.54 2.90 -5.82
CA GLU A 36 12.65 2.14 -7.07
C GLU A 36 12.61 0.63 -6.79
N LEU A 37 11.90 -0.12 -7.63
CA LEU A 37 11.92 -1.58 -7.64
C LEU A 37 12.88 -2.11 -8.69
N LYS A 38 13.62 -3.16 -8.36
CA LYS A 38 14.51 -3.89 -9.27
C LYS A 38 13.82 -5.18 -9.74
N PRO A 39 13.91 -5.54 -11.02
CA PRO A 39 13.26 -6.75 -11.54
C PRO A 39 13.76 -8.00 -10.82
N GLY A 40 12.83 -8.92 -10.51
CA GLY A 40 13.11 -10.20 -9.86
C GLY A 40 13.54 -10.11 -8.39
N LYS A 41 13.61 -8.91 -7.80
CA LYS A 41 13.91 -8.73 -6.37
C LYS A 41 12.66 -8.45 -5.57
N TYR A 42 12.64 -8.99 -4.35
CA TYR A 42 11.64 -8.66 -3.36
C TYR A 42 12.07 -7.40 -2.59
N LEU A 43 11.16 -6.43 -2.48
CA LEU A 43 11.25 -5.34 -1.53
C LEU A 43 10.31 -5.62 -0.37
N ARG A 44 10.84 -5.59 0.87
CA ARG A 44 10.03 -5.74 2.08
C ARG A 44 9.73 -4.38 2.68
N ALA A 45 8.48 -3.92 2.56
CA ALA A 45 8.00 -2.72 3.22
C ALA A 45 7.40 -3.08 4.58
N THR A 46 8.08 -2.69 5.66
CA THR A 46 7.58 -2.89 7.02
C THR A 46 6.40 -1.97 7.30
N LEU A 47 5.37 -2.45 7.98
CA LEU A 47 4.31 -1.58 8.49
C LEU A 47 4.70 -1.14 9.91
N PRO A 48 5.03 0.14 10.14
CA PRO A 48 5.51 0.59 11.43
C PRO A 48 4.35 0.64 12.43
N LEU A 49 4.58 0.08 13.62
CA LEU A 49 3.63 -0.01 14.72
C LEU A 49 4.25 0.57 15.99
N PRO A 50 3.46 1.15 16.91
CA PRO A 50 3.99 1.66 18.17
C PRO A 50 4.59 0.55 19.03
N VAL A 51 5.56 0.90 19.89
CA VAL A 51 6.18 -0.03 20.85
C VAL A 51 5.12 -0.48 21.86
N GLY A 52 4.63 -1.70 21.74
CA GLY A 52 3.47 -2.21 22.50
C GLY A 52 2.30 -2.70 21.63
N GLY A 53 2.38 -2.48 20.32
CA GLY A 53 1.37 -2.95 19.36
C GLY A 53 0.07 -2.16 19.40
N LEU A 54 -0.97 -2.68 18.75
CA LEU A 54 -2.26 -1.99 18.60
C LEU A 54 -3.36 -2.70 19.38
N GLN A 55 -4.22 -1.93 20.03
CA GLN A 55 -5.36 -2.46 20.81
C GLN A 55 -6.67 -2.39 20.02
N GLY A 56 -7.52 -3.41 20.23
CA GLY A 56 -8.84 -3.48 19.59
C GLY A 56 -8.80 -3.79 18.10
N ASN A 57 -9.83 -3.37 17.38
CA ASN A 57 -9.88 -3.50 15.92
C ASN A 57 -9.25 -2.27 15.28
N VAL A 58 -8.41 -2.51 14.28
CA VAL A 58 -7.72 -1.49 13.51
C VAL A 58 -8.07 -1.63 12.04
N ARG A 59 -8.12 -0.51 11.34
CA ARG A 59 -8.34 -0.47 9.90
C ARG A 59 -7.03 -0.12 9.21
N LEU A 60 -6.59 -1.02 8.34
CA LEU A 60 -5.41 -0.83 7.51
C LEU A 60 -5.89 -0.50 6.09
N LYS A 61 -5.49 0.65 5.58
CA LYS A 61 -5.64 1.00 4.17
C LYS A 61 -4.25 1.06 3.55
N ALA A 62 -4.07 0.47 2.39
CA ALA A 62 -2.84 0.63 1.63
C ALA A 62 -3.17 0.95 0.18
N THR A 63 -2.43 1.90 -0.39
CA THR A 63 -2.47 2.23 -1.80
C THR A 63 -1.06 2.10 -2.34
N PHE A 64 -0.88 1.24 -3.32
CA PHE A 64 0.38 1.04 -4.01
C PHE A 64 0.25 1.58 -5.42
N CYS A 65 1.16 2.45 -5.84
CA CYS A 65 1.24 2.92 -7.22
C CYS A 65 2.64 2.77 -7.78
N TYR A 66 2.74 2.47 -9.09
CA TYR A 66 4.02 2.32 -9.77
C TYR A 66 3.96 2.82 -11.20
N ALA A 67 5.10 3.30 -11.69
CA ALA A 67 5.27 3.69 -13.09
C ALA A 67 5.69 2.47 -13.92
N SER A 68 4.93 2.15 -14.96
CA SER A 68 5.23 1.04 -15.87
C SER A 68 5.27 1.54 -17.31
N PRO A 69 6.31 1.22 -18.10
CA PRO A 69 6.28 1.44 -19.54
C PRO A 69 5.18 0.61 -20.20
N THR A 70 4.66 1.08 -21.33
CA THR A 70 3.67 0.33 -22.10
C THR A 70 4.33 -0.70 -23.03
N ASP A 71 3.61 -1.76 -23.38
CA ASP A 71 3.98 -2.75 -24.39
C ASP A 71 2.93 -2.79 -25.50
N PRO A 72 3.06 -1.96 -26.55
CA PRO A 72 2.06 -1.90 -27.62
C PRO A 72 1.93 -3.19 -28.46
N GLN A 73 2.91 -4.09 -28.39
CA GLN A 73 2.93 -5.33 -29.18
C GLN A 73 2.07 -6.43 -28.57
N ASP A 74 1.69 -6.29 -27.30
CA ASP A 74 0.85 -7.27 -26.60
C ASP A 74 -0.40 -6.59 -26.02
N ALA A 75 -1.55 -6.81 -26.63
CA ALA A 75 -2.82 -6.29 -26.12
C ALA A 75 -3.25 -6.97 -24.79
N VAL A 76 -2.71 -8.14 -24.47
CA VAL A 76 -2.97 -8.93 -23.25
C VAL A 76 -1.95 -8.65 -22.15
N ALA A 77 -0.81 -8.03 -22.47
CA ALA A 77 0.18 -7.53 -21.51
C ALA A 77 0.80 -6.13 -21.80
N TYR A 78 0.10 -5.18 -22.43
CA TYR A 78 0.21 -3.70 -22.46
C TYR A 78 1.02 -2.93 -21.40
N THR A 79 1.37 -3.46 -20.22
CA THR A 79 2.31 -2.82 -19.30
C THR A 79 3.50 -3.73 -19.07
N ARG A 80 4.73 -3.22 -19.17
CA ARG A 80 5.97 -4.01 -19.03
C ARG A 80 6.31 -4.39 -17.59
N ALA A 81 5.44 -4.06 -16.64
CA ALA A 81 5.58 -4.38 -15.24
C ALA A 81 4.28 -4.93 -14.65
N GLY A 82 4.40 -6.07 -13.98
CA GLY A 82 3.41 -6.59 -13.04
C GLY A 82 3.98 -6.59 -11.63
N LEU A 83 3.13 -6.39 -10.64
CA LEU A 83 3.51 -6.50 -9.23
C LEU A 83 2.75 -7.63 -8.56
N GLU A 84 3.47 -8.40 -7.76
CA GLU A 84 2.87 -9.32 -6.81
C GLU A 84 3.14 -8.79 -5.40
N ILE A 85 2.07 -8.42 -4.70
CA ILE A 85 2.16 -7.87 -3.34
C ILE A 85 1.55 -8.85 -2.35
N VAL A 86 2.36 -9.28 -1.39
CA VAL A 86 1.99 -10.25 -0.38
C VAL A 86 2.05 -9.58 0.98
N PHE A 87 0.91 -9.56 1.68
CA PHE A 87 0.85 -9.05 3.05
C PHE A 87 1.07 -10.19 4.06
N ARG A 88 1.97 -9.97 5.02
CA ARG A 88 2.21 -10.86 6.16
C ARG A 88 1.91 -10.09 7.44
N PRO A 89 0.85 -10.45 8.18
CA PRO A 89 0.45 -9.70 9.37
C PRO A 89 1.33 -9.98 10.59
N SER A 90 1.96 -11.16 10.67
CA SER A 90 2.81 -11.53 11.80
C SER A 90 3.99 -12.37 11.33
N ASP A 91 5.19 -12.07 11.80
CA ASP A 91 6.40 -12.88 11.57
C ASP A 91 6.42 -14.18 12.39
N LYS A 92 5.82 -14.19 13.58
CA LYS A 92 5.71 -15.36 14.48
C LYS A 92 4.85 -16.50 13.94
N LYS A 93 3.97 -16.24 12.97
CA LYS A 93 3.07 -17.25 12.40
C LYS A 93 3.74 -18.02 11.26
N VAL A 94 4.75 -18.82 11.58
CA VAL A 94 5.41 -19.72 10.63
C VAL A 94 4.84 -21.13 10.79
N LYS A 95 4.37 -21.73 9.70
CA LYS A 95 3.95 -23.15 9.71
C LYS A 95 5.20 -24.04 9.73
N GLU A 96 5.13 -25.16 10.44
CA GLU A 96 6.20 -26.15 10.47
C GLU A 96 6.63 -26.53 9.04
N GLY A 97 7.94 -26.42 8.76
CA GLY A 97 8.52 -26.71 7.46
C GLY A 97 8.51 -25.57 6.42
N LYS A 98 8.02 -24.37 6.73
CA LYS A 98 8.13 -23.20 5.85
C LYS A 98 9.15 -22.18 6.36
N ALA A 99 9.91 -21.59 5.43
CA ALA A 99 10.90 -20.56 5.75
C ALA A 99 10.29 -19.17 6.03
N ASN A 100 9.04 -18.93 5.63
CA ASN A 100 8.39 -17.63 5.73
C ASN A 100 7.05 -17.71 6.47
N ALA A 101 6.69 -16.61 7.13
CA ALA A 101 5.43 -16.47 7.86
C ALA A 101 4.18 -16.53 6.97
N GLU A 102 3.03 -16.82 7.57
CA GLU A 102 1.76 -16.97 6.88
C GLU A 102 1.34 -15.68 6.17
N THR A 103 0.89 -15.85 4.92
CA THR A 103 0.43 -14.75 4.08
C THR A 103 -1.06 -14.55 4.23
N LYS A 104 -1.51 -13.31 4.10
CA LYS A 104 -2.93 -12.98 4.04
C LYS A 104 -3.15 -12.06 2.85
N GLY A 105 -4.17 -12.35 2.07
CA GLY A 105 -4.61 -11.46 1.00
C GLY A 105 -4.83 -10.05 1.51
N PHE A 106 -4.41 -9.02 0.78
CA PHE A 106 -4.64 -7.62 1.15
C PHE A 106 -5.26 -6.82 0.01
N PHE A 107 -4.67 -6.90 -1.19
CA PHE A 107 -5.20 -6.29 -2.40
C PHE A 107 -6.16 -7.22 -3.17
N ASP A 108 -6.38 -8.43 -2.67
CA ASP A 108 -7.22 -9.44 -3.31
C ASP A 108 -8.66 -8.94 -3.49
N MET A 109 -9.19 -9.20 -4.69
CA MET A 109 -10.61 -9.05 -4.98
C MET A 109 -11.45 -10.02 -4.14
N LYS A 110 -12.74 -9.67 -3.96
CA LYS A 110 -13.69 -10.49 -3.20
C LYS A 110 -13.69 -11.93 -3.74
N LYS A 111 -13.81 -12.91 -2.84
CA LYS A 111 -13.89 -14.35 -3.17
C LYS A 111 -15.03 -14.67 -4.16
N TYR A 112 -16.04 -13.80 -4.21
CA TYR A 112 -17.10 -13.76 -5.21
C TYR A 112 -17.03 -12.42 -5.92
N ALA A 113 -16.19 -12.36 -6.96
CA ALA A 113 -16.13 -11.24 -7.88
C ALA A 113 -17.13 -11.47 -9.03
N THR A 114 -17.84 -10.42 -9.44
CA THR A 114 -18.71 -10.44 -10.64
C THR A 114 -17.87 -10.71 -11.90
N GLU A 115 -18.52 -11.09 -13.01
CA GLU A 115 -17.82 -11.31 -14.28
C GLU A 115 -17.03 -10.06 -14.71
N GLU A 116 -17.62 -8.89 -14.55
CA GLU A 116 -17.02 -7.59 -14.88
C GLU A 116 -15.81 -7.24 -14.00
N GLU A 117 -15.88 -7.57 -12.71
CA GLU A 117 -14.76 -7.48 -11.77
C GLU A 117 -13.62 -8.46 -12.12
N ARG A 118 -13.93 -9.62 -12.73
CA ARG A 118 -12.91 -10.53 -13.25
C ARG A 118 -12.33 -10.07 -14.60
N ARG A 119 -13.14 -9.41 -15.43
CA ARG A 119 -12.74 -8.82 -16.73
C ARG A 119 -11.92 -7.55 -16.59
N SER A 120 -11.98 -6.86 -15.45
CA SER A 120 -10.98 -5.87 -15.02
C SER A 120 -9.65 -6.52 -14.57
N ASP A 121 -9.35 -7.67 -15.19
CA ASP A 121 -8.06 -8.35 -15.31
C ASP A 121 -7.25 -8.51 -14.03
N MET A 122 -7.91 -8.80 -12.90
CA MET A 122 -7.23 -9.15 -11.64
C MET A 122 -6.11 -8.18 -11.21
N GLY A 123 -6.17 -6.90 -11.61
CA GLY A 123 -5.10 -5.93 -11.37
C GLY A 123 -3.80 -6.18 -12.15
N LYS A 124 -3.78 -7.10 -13.13
CA LYS A 124 -2.66 -7.34 -14.05
C LYS A 124 -2.32 -6.09 -14.88
N TRP A 125 -3.27 -5.18 -15.03
CA TRP A 125 -3.12 -3.92 -15.76
C TRP A 125 -3.08 -2.69 -14.88
N GLU A 126 -3.42 -2.85 -13.60
CA GLU A 126 -3.57 -1.73 -12.70
C GLU A 126 -2.19 -1.31 -12.18
N THR A 127 -1.81 -0.09 -12.56
CA THR A 127 -0.63 0.59 -11.99
C THR A 127 -0.89 1.10 -10.58
N VAL A 128 -2.15 1.03 -10.12
CA VAL A 128 -2.60 1.45 -8.80
C VAL A 128 -3.41 0.33 -8.14
N LEU A 129 -2.95 -0.14 -6.98
CA LEU A 129 -3.62 -1.14 -6.17
C LEU A 129 -4.09 -0.50 -4.87
N HIS A 130 -5.37 -0.62 -4.53
CA HIS A 130 -5.93 -0.11 -3.28
C HIS A 130 -6.59 -1.22 -2.48
N GLY A 131 -6.23 -1.32 -1.20
CA GLY A 131 -6.81 -2.31 -0.27
C GLY A 131 -7.22 -1.65 1.04
N ASN A 132 -8.33 -2.10 1.61
CA ASN A 132 -8.83 -1.67 2.91
C ASN A 132 -9.31 -2.89 3.69
N LYS A 133 -8.66 -3.20 4.81
CA LYS A 133 -9.02 -4.33 5.67
C LYS A 133 -9.06 -3.94 7.14
N SER A 134 -10.12 -4.38 7.81
CA SER A 134 -10.23 -4.36 9.26
C SER A 134 -9.64 -5.64 9.85
N MET A 135 -8.86 -5.53 10.91
CA MET A 135 -8.26 -6.66 11.62
C MET A 135 -8.03 -6.36 13.10
N ARG A 136 -7.77 -7.39 13.91
CA ARG A 136 -7.43 -7.20 15.32
C ARG A 136 -6.00 -6.69 15.43
N GLY A 137 -5.78 -5.62 16.19
CA GLY A 137 -4.45 -5.05 16.42
C GLY A 137 -3.47 -6.07 17.03
N SER A 138 -3.96 -6.97 17.90
CA SER A 138 -3.17 -8.06 18.46
C SER A 138 -2.73 -9.14 17.46
N SER A 139 -3.31 -9.15 16.26
CA SER A 139 -2.89 -10.06 15.17
C SER A 139 -1.76 -9.51 14.32
N LEU A 140 -1.37 -8.26 14.55
CA LEU A 140 -0.29 -7.57 13.86
C LEU A 140 0.97 -7.57 14.72
N ASP A 141 2.03 -8.20 14.23
CA ASP A 141 3.30 -8.33 14.93
C ASP A 141 4.44 -8.30 13.93
N ASN A 142 5.16 -7.18 13.84
CA ASN A 142 6.08 -6.88 12.73
C ASN A 142 5.46 -7.14 11.34
N PRO A 143 4.28 -6.59 11.04
CA PRO A 143 3.64 -6.79 9.74
C PRO A 143 4.46 -6.23 8.59
N VAL A 144 4.46 -6.93 7.46
CA VAL A 144 5.20 -6.53 6.26
C VAL A 144 4.40 -6.71 4.98
N PHE A 145 4.70 -5.88 3.99
CA PHE A 145 4.32 -6.09 2.59
C PHE A 145 5.57 -6.50 1.82
N ASP A 146 5.58 -7.74 1.34
CA ASP A 146 6.58 -8.21 0.37
C ASP A 146 6.09 -7.84 -1.03
N ILE A 147 6.87 -7.03 -1.74
CA ILE A 147 6.57 -6.54 -3.07
C ILE A 147 7.55 -7.19 -4.03
N HIS A 148 7.04 -7.94 -5.00
CA HIS A 148 7.82 -8.53 -6.06
C HIS A 148 7.56 -7.82 -7.38
N TYR A 149 8.62 -7.34 -8.02
CA TYR A 149 8.52 -6.77 -9.37
C TYR A 149 8.74 -7.86 -10.42
N ASN A 150 7.63 -8.28 -11.04
CA ASN A 150 7.57 -9.17 -12.19
C ASN A 150 7.65 -8.36 -13.48
N ALA A 151 8.87 -8.20 -14.00
CA ALA A 151 9.08 -7.55 -15.28
C ALA A 151 8.66 -8.46 -16.44
N ARG A 152 8.04 -7.87 -17.46
CA ARG A 152 7.60 -8.58 -18.66
C ARG A 152 7.84 -7.79 -19.93
N GLU A 153 8.02 -8.51 -21.03
CA GLU A 153 8.20 -7.98 -22.37
C GLU A 153 7.69 -9.01 -23.38
N ALA A 154 6.87 -8.58 -24.35
CA ALA A 154 6.22 -9.46 -25.31
C ALA A 154 5.48 -10.65 -24.66
N GLY A 155 4.79 -10.40 -23.54
CA GLY A 155 4.00 -11.40 -22.81
C GLY A 155 4.80 -12.39 -21.95
N GLY A 156 6.14 -12.34 -21.98
CA GLY A 156 7.03 -13.23 -21.22
C GLY A 156 7.78 -12.53 -20.08
N PRO A 157 8.28 -13.27 -19.07
CA PRO A 157 9.15 -12.69 -18.05
C PRO A 157 10.47 -12.23 -18.67
N THR A 158 10.95 -11.06 -18.25
CA THR A 158 12.24 -10.52 -18.70
C THR A 158 13.13 -10.16 -17.51
N THR A 159 14.43 -10.38 -17.64
CA THR A 159 15.44 -10.04 -16.62
C THR A 159 16.20 -8.75 -16.96
N SER A 160 16.06 -8.23 -18.18
CA SER A 160 16.72 -7.02 -18.67
C SER A 160 15.91 -5.74 -18.44
N ALA A 161 14.77 -5.82 -17.76
CA ALA A 161 13.92 -4.66 -17.56
C ALA A 161 14.56 -3.56 -16.70
N GLU A 162 14.12 -2.34 -16.97
CA GLU A 162 14.51 -1.18 -16.19
C GLU A 162 13.90 -1.18 -14.79
N LYS A 163 14.47 -0.39 -13.89
CA LYS A 163 13.88 -0.16 -12.59
C LYS A 163 12.62 0.69 -12.74
N ILE A 164 11.62 0.41 -11.90
CA ILE A 164 10.39 1.19 -11.88
C ILE A 164 10.26 2.00 -10.59
N ARG A 165 9.77 3.23 -10.71
CA ARG A 165 9.44 4.06 -9.54
C ARG A 165 8.14 3.59 -8.94
N TYR A 166 8.08 3.56 -7.61
CA TYR A 166 6.87 3.20 -6.88
C TYR A 166 6.63 4.15 -5.71
N ALA A 167 5.37 4.23 -5.28
CA ALA A 167 5.00 4.75 -3.99
C ALA A 167 3.98 3.82 -3.32
N LEU A 168 4.14 3.61 -2.01
CA LEU A 168 3.23 2.84 -1.18
C LEU A 168 2.81 3.71 0.00
N ILE A 169 1.52 4.02 0.05
CA ILE A 169 0.90 4.80 1.12
C ILE A 169 0.16 3.82 2.02
N ILE A 170 0.54 3.76 3.29
CA ILE A 170 -0.13 2.93 4.28
C ILE A 170 -0.78 3.83 5.32
N THR A 171 -2.07 3.68 5.54
CA THR A 171 -2.84 4.35 6.60
C THR A 171 -3.28 3.32 7.63
N VAL A 172 -2.89 3.56 8.87
CA VAL A 172 -3.32 2.79 10.04
C VAL A 172 -4.33 3.64 10.82
N GLU A 173 -5.54 3.14 10.99
CA GLU A 173 -6.56 3.74 11.86
C GLU A 173 -6.77 2.82 13.07
N ALA A 174 -6.40 3.29 14.25
CA ALA A 174 -6.58 2.61 15.53
C ALA A 174 -7.39 3.49 16.49
N PRO A 175 -8.74 3.35 16.52
CA PRO A 175 -9.61 4.22 17.30
C PRO A 175 -9.33 4.22 18.82
N LYS A 176 -8.75 3.14 19.34
CA LYS A 176 -8.38 2.99 20.76
C LYS A 176 -6.99 3.54 21.10
N HIS A 177 -6.30 4.16 20.16
CA HIS A 177 -4.92 4.59 20.33
C HIS A 177 -4.76 6.04 19.86
N ALA A 178 -5.20 7.00 20.69
CA ALA A 178 -5.29 8.41 20.29
C ALA A 178 -3.98 8.99 19.75
N ASP A 179 -2.84 8.66 20.37
CA ASP A 179 -1.52 9.22 20.04
C ASP A 179 -0.71 8.39 19.03
N LEU A 180 -1.41 7.62 18.18
CA LEU A 180 -0.80 6.64 17.26
C LEU A 180 0.34 7.23 16.40
N TYR A 181 0.14 8.43 15.85
CA TYR A 181 1.12 9.09 15.00
C TYR A 181 2.44 9.35 15.74
N ASN A 182 2.38 9.96 16.93
CA ASN A 182 3.58 10.32 17.68
C ASN A 182 4.30 9.08 18.21
N ASP A 183 3.56 8.06 18.63
CA ASP A 183 4.17 6.83 19.14
C ASP A 183 4.86 6.02 18.03
N ILE A 184 4.30 5.99 16.82
CA ILE A 184 4.99 5.43 15.64
C ILE A 184 6.24 6.24 15.32
N LEU A 185 6.16 7.58 15.33
CA LEU A 185 7.29 8.45 15.03
C LEU A 185 8.43 8.26 16.03
N ARG A 186 8.12 8.11 17.33
CA ARG A 186 9.10 7.79 18.39
C ARG A 186 9.72 6.41 18.20
N ALA A 187 8.91 5.40 17.89
CA ALA A 187 9.37 4.03 17.69
C ALA A 187 10.33 3.90 16.49
N PHE A 188 10.10 4.68 15.43
CA PHE A 188 10.85 4.62 14.18
C PHE A 188 11.64 5.92 13.89
N ALA A 189 12.05 6.66 14.91
CA ALA A 189 12.71 7.96 14.76
C ALA A 189 14.00 7.94 13.91
N LYS A 190 14.64 6.78 13.76
CA LYS A 190 15.84 6.59 12.92
C LYS A 190 15.54 6.33 11.45
N THR A 191 14.30 5.96 11.10
CA THR A 191 13.94 5.47 9.76
C THR A 191 12.84 6.33 9.13
N LEU A 192 11.91 6.85 9.92
CA LEU A 192 10.82 7.69 9.44
C LEU A 192 11.15 9.16 9.64
N VAL A 193 10.83 9.97 8.63
CA VAL A 193 10.92 11.43 8.67
C VAL A 193 9.52 12.00 8.53
N PRO A 194 9.10 12.94 9.39
CA PRO A 194 7.80 13.58 9.24
C PRO A 194 7.77 14.41 7.95
N ILE A 195 6.70 14.28 7.18
CA ILE A 195 6.51 15.10 5.98
C ILE A 195 6.29 16.55 6.42
N GLN A 196 7.18 17.43 5.96
CA GLN A 196 7.08 18.86 6.21
C GLN A 196 6.51 19.58 4.98
N PRO A 197 5.41 20.33 5.12
CA PRO A 197 4.89 21.12 4.02
C PRO A 197 5.87 22.25 3.70
N LYS A 198 6.36 22.28 2.46
CA LYS A 198 7.18 23.38 1.95
C LYS A 198 6.25 24.49 1.45
N VAL A 199 5.73 25.31 2.37
CA VAL A 199 4.92 26.46 2.00
C VAL A 199 5.87 27.59 1.58
N THR A 200 5.91 27.92 0.29
CA THR A 200 6.51 29.17 -0.17
C THR A 200 5.61 30.32 0.27
N LEU A 201 6.01 31.05 1.31
CA LEU A 201 5.41 32.34 1.63
C LEU A 201 5.69 33.29 0.47
N PRO A 202 4.68 33.87 -0.20
CA PRO A 202 4.93 34.96 -1.13
C PRO A 202 5.43 36.16 -0.32
N VAL A 203 6.68 36.56 -0.55
CA VAL A 203 7.20 37.83 -0.04
C VAL A 203 6.37 38.93 -0.71
N ARG A 204 5.52 39.61 0.07
CA ARG A 204 4.92 40.86 -0.36
C ARG A 204 5.98 41.95 -0.23
N VAL A 205 6.39 42.51 -1.37
CA VAL A 205 7.09 43.81 -1.44
C VAL A 205 6.02 44.90 -1.38
#